data_AF-A0A2G8RLA1-F1
#
_entry.id   AF-A0A2G8RLA1-F1
#
_cell.length_a   1.000
_cell.length_b   1.000
_cell.length_c   1.000
_cell.angle_alpha   90.00
_cell.angle_beta   90.00
_cell.angle_gamma   90.00
#
_symmetry.space_group_name_H-M   'P 1'
#
loop_
_entity.id
_entity.type
_entity.pdbx_description
1 polymer ?
#
loop_
_entity_poly.entity_id
_entity_poly.type
_entity_poly.pdbx_seq_one_letter_code
_entity_poly.pdbx_strand_id
1 'polypeptide(L)'
;MVQRQQFAKYVDAYFDTDPEWRALLDQHLEPLPFNTVYKWILRTKCSVEKGTRVAKKALPLVGDLLAYLLTADLTYAGQVAQPNVQTIGDAISKLRKKGAWSGLHQAKQLLAASPSSQEVKTAFCRVYEFLDSHLTPNEQDLIQFDPIMVEHTLCKYQQLMRELKGTCGQGEF
;
A
#
# COMPACT_ATOMS: atom_id res chain seq x y z
N MET A 1 -15.42 21.24 -8.33
CA MET A 1 -14.91 22.59 -7.99
C MET A 1 -14.59 22.74 -6.49
N VAL A 2 -15.42 22.22 -5.58
CA VAL A 2 -15.21 22.30 -4.11
C VAL A 2 -13.93 21.61 -3.60
N GLN A 3 -13.53 20.46 -4.17
CA GLN A 3 -12.30 19.76 -3.77
C GLN A 3 -11.01 20.55 -4.07
N ARG A 4 -10.95 21.29 -5.19
CA ARG A 4 -9.77 22.12 -5.54
C ARG A 4 -9.56 23.27 -4.55
N GLN A 5 -10.63 23.88 -4.05
CA GLN A 5 -10.55 24.96 -3.06
C GLN A 5 -10.09 24.45 -1.68
N GLN A 6 -10.33 23.19 -1.34
CA GLN A 6 -9.82 22.59 -0.12
C GLN A 6 -8.35 22.20 -0.23
N PHE A 7 -7.88 21.77 -1.41
CA PHE A 7 -6.47 21.42 -1.63
C PHE A 7 -5.53 22.61 -1.39
N ALA A 8 -5.88 23.79 -1.91
CA ALA A 8 -5.09 25.02 -1.72
C ALA A 8 -4.80 25.34 -0.25
N LYS A 9 -5.67 24.92 0.68
CA LYS A 9 -5.50 25.13 2.12
C LYS A 9 -4.42 24.25 2.75
N TYR A 10 -4.00 23.19 2.07
CA TYR A 10 -3.06 22.21 2.60
C TYR A 10 -1.73 22.19 1.86
N VAL A 11 -1.60 22.92 0.74
CA VAL A 11 -0.39 22.92 -0.10
C VAL A 11 0.85 23.23 0.73
N ASP A 12 0.81 24.29 1.53
CA ASP A 12 1.93 24.71 2.36
C ASP A 12 2.35 23.61 3.35
N ALA A 13 1.39 22.88 3.92
CA ALA A 13 1.68 21.79 4.84
C ALA A 13 2.49 20.64 4.21
N TYR A 14 2.38 20.42 2.89
CA TYR A 14 3.24 19.46 2.19
C TYR A 14 4.67 19.99 2.06
N PHE A 15 4.83 21.23 1.60
CA PHE A 15 6.15 21.85 1.42
C PHE A 15 6.88 22.10 2.75
N ASP A 16 6.16 22.39 3.82
CA ASP A 16 6.70 22.52 5.18
C ASP A 16 7.32 21.20 5.68
N THR A 17 6.97 20.05 5.10
CA THR A 17 7.57 18.77 5.44
C THR A 17 8.79 18.42 4.59
N ASP A 18 9.06 19.17 3.52
CA ASP A 18 10.19 18.90 2.60
C ASP A 18 11.55 18.95 3.32
N PRO A 19 11.84 19.92 4.21
CA PRO A 19 13.10 19.92 4.95
C PRO A 19 13.25 18.70 5.87
N GLU A 20 12.16 18.25 6.50
CA GLU A 20 12.16 17.04 7.35
C GLU A 20 12.39 15.78 6.51
N TRP A 21 11.84 15.73 5.29
CA TRP A 21 12.04 14.63 4.37
C TRP A 21 13.48 14.56 3.88
N ARG A 22 14.04 15.69 3.44
CA ARG A 22 15.44 15.78 3.01
C ARG A 22 16.40 15.42 4.14
N ALA A 23 16.17 15.93 5.35
CA ALA A 23 16.98 15.57 6.50
C ALA A 23 16.92 14.07 6.81
N LEU A 24 15.77 13.41 6.57
CA LEU A 24 15.65 11.95 6.70
C LEU A 24 16.44 11.22 5.62
N LEU A 25 16.43 11.69 4.37
CA LEU A 25 17.23 11.12 3.30
C LEU A 25 18.74 11.30 3.55
N ASP A 26 19.17 12.50 3.94
CA ASP A 26 20.58 12.84 4.16
C ASP A 26 21.21 12.06 5.33
N GLN A 27 20.39 11.62 6.30
CA GLN A 27 20.84 10.79 7.42
C GLN A 27 21.13 9.34 7.04
N HIS A 28 20.72 8.90 5.84
CA HIS A 28 20.79 7.51 5.42
C HIS A 28 21.58 7.38 4.12
N LEU A 29 22.68 6.62 4.16
CA LEU A 29 23.48 6.26 2.98
C LEU A 29 22.79 5.19 2.12
N GLU A 30 21.88 4.43 2.71
CA GLU A 30 21.14 3.34 2.08
C GLU A 30 19.65 3.71 1.94
N PRO A 31 18.92 3.12 0.98
CA PRO A 31 17.49 3.32 0.84
C PRO A 31 16.73 3.06 2.16
N LEU A 32 15.77 3.93 2.47
CA LEU A 32 15.06 3.88 3.75
C LEU A 32 14.18 2.62 3.85
N PRO A 33 14.08 1.95 5.01
CA PRO A 33 13.18 0.81 5.16
C PRO A 33 11.72 1.18 4.87
N PHE A 34 11.02 0.34 4.09
CA PHE A 34 9.63 0.58 3.68
C PHE A 34 8.69 0.97 4.83
N ASN A 35 8.74 0.24 5.94
CA ASN A 35 7.91 0.53 7.13
C ASN A 35 8.25 1.87 7.78
N THR A 36 9.50 2.33 7.70
CA THR A 36 9.92 3.63 8.23
C THR A 36 9.29 4.74 7.42
N VAL A 37 9.36 4.67 6.09
CA VAL A 37 8.76 5.68 5.20
C VAL A 37 7.25 5.66 5.27
N TYR A 38 6.62 4.47 5.25
CA TYR A 38 5.17 4.35 5.39
C TYR A 38 4.65 5.01 6.68
N LYS A 39 5.33 4.78 7.82
CA LYS A 39 4.99 5.43 9.10
C LYS A 39 5.30 6.92 9.09
N TRP A 40 6.40 7.33 8.46
CA TRP A 40 6.76 8.74 8.35
C TRP A 40 5.69 9.52 7.59
N ILE A 41 5.19 8.99 6.48
CA ILE A 41 4.10 9.60 5.68
C ILE A 41 2.82 9.73 6.52
N LEU A 42 2.51 8.73 7.34
CA LEU A 42 1.30 8.70 8.19
C LEU A 42 1.43 9.45 9.52
N ARG A 43 2.59 10.04 9.82
CA ARG A 43 2.85 10.67 11.11
C ARG A 43 1.88 11.81 11.40
N THR A 44 1.65 12.04 12.69
CA THR A 44 0.88 13.19 13.18
C THR A 44 1.82 14.21 13.82
N LYS A 45 1.54 15.48 13.59
CA LYS A 45 2.15 16.62 14.28
C LYS A 45 1.19 17.08 15.37
N CYS A 46 1.71 17.27 16.57
CA CYS A 46 0.97 17.84 17.69
C CYS A 46 1.19 19.36 17.71
N SER A 47 0.10 20.12 17.77
CA SER A 47 0.11 21.57 17.95
C SER A 47 -0.77 21.95 19.13
N VAL A 48 -0.51 23.12 19.73
CA VAL A 48 -1.38 23.68 20.77
C VAL A 48 -2.24 24.76 20.12
N GLU A 49 -3.54 24.50 20.00
CA GLU A 49 -4.51 25.44 19.46
C GLU A 49 -5.49 25.83 20.57
N LYS A 50 -5.58 27.12 20.88
CA LYS A 50 -6.48 27.67 21.91
C LYS A 50 -6.40 26.93 23.26
N GLY A 51 -5.18 26.61 23.71
CA GLY A 51 -4.92 25.91 24.98
C GLY A 51 -5.20 24.41 24.95
N THR A 52 -5.62 23.84 23.82
CA THR A 52 -5.85 22.39 23.67
C THR A 52 -4.79 21.77 22.74
N ARG A 53 -4.28 20.59 23.10
CA ARG A 53 -3.37 19.83 22.23
C ARG A 53 -4.17 19.16 21.11
N VAL A 54 -3.87 19.51 19.87
CA VAL A 54 -4.50 18.95 18.67
C VAL A 54 -3.46 18.17 17.86
N ALA A 55 -3.75 16.90 17.59
CA ALA A 55 -2.94 16.08 16.69
C ALA A 55 -3.52 16.15 15.28
N LYS A 56 -2.72 16.59 14.31
CA LYS A 56 -3.09 16.64 12.88
C LYS A 56 -2.11 15.81 12.07
N LYS A 57 -2.55 15.23 10.96
CA LYS A 57 -1.63 14.54 10.04
C LYS A 57 -0.60 15.52 9.50
N ALA A 58 0.67 15.09 9.42
CA ALA A 58 1.73 15.88 8.82
C ALA A 58 1.48 16.13 7.33
N LEU A 59 0.92 15.13 6.64
CA LEU A 59 0.48 15.21 5.25
C LEU A 59 -1.05 15.10 5.20
N PRO A 60 -1.78 16.24 5.14
CA PRO A 60 -3.24 16.25 5.12
C PRO A 60 -3.78 15.51 3.90
N LEU A 61 -4.93 14.83 4.01
CA LEU A 61 -5.55 14.05 2.93
C LEU A 61 -4.82 12.75 2.54
N VAL A 62 -3.60 12.50 3.04
CA VAL A 62 -2.92 11.22 2.86
C VAL A 62 -3.47 10.19 3.87
N GLY A 63 -4.23 9.24 3.35
CA GLY A 63 -4.70 8.05 4.09
C GLY A 63 -3.76 6.86 3.91
N ASP A 64 -4.02 5.75 4.62
CA ASP A 64 -3.21 4.53 4.55
C ASP A 64 -2.96 4.04 3.12
N LEU A 65 -3.98 4.06 2.27
CA LEU A 65 -3.85 3.62 0.88
C LEU A 65 -2.89 4.52 0.08
N LEU A 66 -3.05 5.84 0.17
CA LEU A 66 -2.17 6.78 -0.54
C LEU A 66 -0.75 6.73 0.02
N ALA A 67 -0.59 6.55 1.34
CA ALA A 67 0.71 6.38 1.95
C ALA A 67 1.41 5.10 1.46
N TYR A 68 0.67 4.00 1.32
CA TYR A 68 1.21 2.74 0.79
C TYR A 68 1.65 2.90 -0.66
N LEU A 69 0.79 3.46 -1.52
CA LEU A 69 1.10 3.68 -2.94
C LEU A 69 2.31 4.59 -3.10
N LEU A 70 2.37 5.71 -2.37
CA LEU A 70 3.54 6.61 -2.39
C LEU A 70 4.81 5.90 -1.92
N THR A 71 4.74 5.05 -0.88
CA THR A 71 5.90 4.28 -0.42
C THR A 71 6.34 3.24 -1.45
N ALA A 72 5.41 2.61 -2.16
CA ALA A 72 5.68 1.69 -3.24
C ALA A 72 6.36 2.40 -4.43
N ASP A 73 5.84 3.57 -4.84
CA ASP A 73 6.44 4.38 -5.90
C ASP A 73 7.87 4.82 -5.54
N LEU A 74 8.09 5.20 -4.27
CA LEU A 74 9.43 5.56 -3.77
C LEU A 74 10.39 4.36 -3.73
N THR A 75 9.87 3.13 -3.63
CA THR A 75 10.68 1.90 -3.76
C THR A 75 11.22 1.79 -5.18
N TYR A 76 10.34 1.94 -6.18
CA TYR A 76 10.74 1.91 -7.59
C TYR A 76 11.60 3.11 -8.01
N ALA A 77 11.49 4.24 -7.30
CA ALA A 77 12.39 5.39 -7.46
C ALA A 77 13.75 5.22 -6.75
N GLY A 78 13.99 4.11 -6.05
CA GLY A 78 15.24 3.81 -5.35
C GLY A 78 15.45 4.58 -4.04
N GLN A 79 14.45 5.34 -3.56
CA GLN A 79 14.54 6.07 -2.29
C GLN A 79 14.17 5.21 -1.08
N VAL A 80 13.40 4.14 -1.32
CA VAL A 80 12.94 3.19 -0.31
C VAL A 80 13.48 1.81 -0.64
N ALA A 81 13.95 1.09 0.38
CA ALA A 81 14.43 -0.28 0.23
C ALA A 81 13.28 -1.21 -0.15
N GLN A 82 13.58 -2.18 -1.03
CA GLN A 82 12.63 -3.20 -1.45
C GLN A 82 12.00 -3.90 -0.24
N PRO A 83 10.67 -3.89 -0.09
CA PRO A 83 10.02 -4.57 1.01
C PRO A 83 10.07 -6.09 0.80
N ASN A 84 10.26 -6.82 1.88
CA ASN A 84 10.06 -8.27 1.84
C ASN A 84 8.56 -8.63 1.80
N VAL A 85 8.27 -9.87 1.41
CA VAL A 85 6.90 -10.42 1.31
C VAL A 85 6.09 -10.24 2.59
N GLN A 86 6.74 -10.37 3.74
CA GLN A 86 6.11 -10.20 5.05
C GLN A 86 5.64 -8.77 5.30
N THR A 87 6.44 -7.78 4.88
CA THR A 87 6.14 -6.35 5.02
C THR A 87 4.91 -5.97 4.21
N ILE A 88 4.81 -6.48 2.98
CA ILE A 88 3.62 -6.27 2.14
C ILE A 88 2.41 -7.01 2.71
N GLY A 89 2.57 -8.24 3.21
CA GLY A 89 1.50 -8.94 3.92
C GLY A 89 0.95 -8.15 5.11
N ASP A 90 1.83 -7.50 5.89
CA ASP A 90 1.44 -6.61 6.99
C ASP A 90 0.70 -5.35 6.48
N ALA A 91 1.11 -4.79 5.34
CA ALA A 91 0.42 -3.65 4.71
C ALA A 91 -0.99 -4.04 4.23
N ILE A 92 -1.14 -5.18 3.54
CA ILE A 92 -2.43 -5.72 3.09
C ILE A 92 -3.36 -5.95 4.28
N SER A 93 -2.82 -6.47 5.39
CA SER A 93 -3.59 -6.67 6.61
C SER A 93 -4.10 -5.35 7.23
N LYS A 94 -3.37 -4.24 7.11
CA LYS A 94 -3.82 -2.92 7.58
C LYS A 94 -4.86 -2.32 6.64
N LEU A 95 -4.67 -2.51 5.33
CA LEU A 95 -5.58 -2.09 4.27
C LEU A 95 -6.75 -3.07 4.09
N ARG A 96 -7.39 -3.49 5.20
CA ARG A 96 -8.50 -4.45 5.16
C ARG A 96 -9.59 -4.02 4.18
N LYS A 97 -10.14 -5.00 3.46
CA LYS A 97 -11.22 -4.81 2.46
C LYS A 97 -10.82 -3.91 1.28
N LYS A 98 -9.53 -3.64 1.07
CA LYS A 98 -9.00 -3.03 -0.15
C LYS A 98 -8.54 -4.11 -1.14
N GLY A 99 -8.15 -3.69 -2.35
CA GLY A 99 -7.96 -4.54 -3.53
C GLY A 99 -7.31 -5.89 -3.25
N ALA A 100 -6.07 -5.92 -2.76
CA ALA A 100 -5.34 -7.18 -2.54
C ALA A 100 -5.96 -8.06 -1.45
N TRP A 101 -6.43 -7.46 -0.35
CA TRP A 101 -7.15 -8.21 0.70
C TRP A 101 -8.38 -8.91 0.12
N SER A 102 -9.15 -8.20 -0.70
CA SER A 102 -10.31 -8.76 -1.39
C SER A 102 -9.91 -9.77 -2.46
N GLY A 103 -8.75 -9.61 -3.11
CA GLY A 103 -8.16 -10.59 -4.03
C GLY A 103 -7.85 -11.91 -3.33
N LEU A 104 -7.18 -11.87 -2.17
CA LEU A 104 -6.91 -13.05 -1.34
C LEU A 104 -8.20 -13.77 -0.93
N HIS A 105 -9.22 -13.01 -0.52
CA HIS A 105 -10.53 -13.57 -0.19
C HIS A 105 -11.18 -14.26 -1.40
N GLN A 106 -11.15 -13.64 -2.58
CA GLN A 106 -11.72 -14.22 -3.80
C GLN A 106 -10.94 -15.43 -4.33
N ALA A 107 -9.63 -15.46 -4.11
CA ALA A 107 -8.76 -16.60 -4.38
C ALA A 107 -8.89 -17.72 -3.32
N LYS A 108 -9.84 -17.58 -2.37
CA LYS A 108 -10.10 -18.53 -1.28
C LYS A 108 -8.88 -18.81 -0.39
N GLN A 109 -8.01 -17.81 -0.24
CA GLN A 109 -6.81 -17.92 0.60
C GLN A 109 -7.05 -17.51 2.06
N LEU A 110 -8.17 -16.83 2.34
CA LEU A 110 -8.62 -16.49 3.69
C LEU A 110 -9.71 -17.49 4.10
N LEU A 111 -9.49 -18.17 5.22
CA LEU A 111 -10.35 -19.27 5.69
C LEU A 111 -11.37 -18.78 6.71
N ALA A 112 -10.99 -17.82 7.55
CA ALA A 112 -11.88 -17.25 8.55
C ALA A 112 -12.77 -16.15 7.94
N ALA A 113 -14.00 -16.05 8.45
CA ALA A 113 -14.92 -14.95 8.10
C ALA A 113 -14.38 -13.57 8.52
N SER A 114 -13.58 -13.53 9.60
CA SER A 114 -12.85 -12.35 10.06
C SER A 114 -11.37 -12.73 10.23
N PRO A 115 -10.59 -12.70 9.15
CA PRO A 115 -9.22 -13.20 9.18
C PRO A 115 -8.34 -12.33 10.08
N SER A 116 -7.45 -12.98 10.82
CA SER A 116 -6.46 -12.29 11.65
C SER A 116 -5.39 -11.63 10.77
N SER A 117 -4.62 -10.68 11.33
CA SER A 117 -3.52 -10.08 10.58
C SER A 117 -2.46 -11.10 10.17
N GLN A 118 -2.20 -12.07 11.05
CA GLN A 118 -1.28 -13.16 10.77
C GLN A 118 -1.80 -14.08 9.65
N GLU A 119 -3.11 -14.34 9.61
CA GLU A 119 -3.72 -15.12 8.54
C GLU A 119 -3.60 -14.43 7.18
N VAL A 120 -3.90 -13.12 7.10
CA VAL A 120 -3.74 -12.33 5.87
C VAL A 120 -2.29 -12.34 5.38
N LYS A 121 -1.34 -12.11 6.29
CA LYS A 121 0.09 -12.17 5.98
C LYS A 121 0.50 -13.56 5.46
N THR A 122 0.08 -14.62 6.14
CA THR A 122 0.40 -16.01 5.75
C THR A 122 -0.21 -16.35 4.38
N ALA A 123 -1.46 -15.94 4.13
CA ALA A 123 -2.13 -16.13 2.85
C ALA A 123 -1.38 -15.42 1.71
N PHE A 124 -0.92 -14.19 1.95
CA PHE A 124 -0.14 -13.45 0.96
C PHE A 124 1.22 -14.11 0.68
N CYS A 125 1.96 -14.54 1.71
CA CYS A 125 3.22 -15.26 1.53
C CYS A 125 3.05 -16.52 0.68
N ARG A 126 1.99 -17.30 0.93
CA ARG A 126 1.69 -18.51 0.14
C ARG A 126 1.45 -18.20 -1.34
N VAL A 127 0.71 -17.14 -1.65
CA VAL A 127 0.48 -16.71 -3.04
C VAL A 127 1.79 -16.28 -3.69
N TYR A 128 2.61 -15.51 -2.98
CA TYR A 128 3.92 -15.09 -3.47
C TYR A 128 4.83 -16.30 -3.76
N GLU A 129 5.00 -17.21 -2.80
CA GLU A 129 5.83 -18.41 -2.92
C GLU A 129 5.31 -19.35 -4.03
N PHE A 130 3.99 -19.44 -4.19
CA PHE A 130 3.40 -20.19 -5.30
C PHE A 130 3.80 -19.59 -6.66
N LEU A 131 3.68 -18.28 -6.84
CA LEU A 131 4.08 -17.64 -8.10
C LEU A 131 5.58 -17.72 -8.33
N ASP A 132 6.38 -17.47 -7.30
CA ASP A 132 7.84 -17.55 -7.35
C ASP A 132 8.33 -18.93 -7.82
N SER A 133 7.72 -20.00 -7.29
CA SER A 133 8.06 -21.38 -7.67
C SER A 133 7.53 -21.84 -9.03
N HIS A 134 6.60 -21.10 -9.65
CA HIS A 134 5.96 -21.48 -10.91
C HIS A 134 6.32 -20.58 -12.09
N LEU A 135 6.93 -19.42 -11.86
CA LEU A 135 7.44 -18.54 -12.89
C LEU A 135 8.91 -18.83 -13.17
N THR A 136 9.27 -18.89 -14.44
CA THR A 136 10.68 -18.97 -14.85
C THR A 136 11.41 -17.66 -14.52
N PRO A 137 12.74 -17.67 -14.35
CA PRO A 137 13.51 -16.45 -14.11
C PRO A 137 13.29 -15.36 -15.17
N ASN A 138 13.10 -15.76 -16.43
CA ASN A 138 12.81 -14.82 -17.52
C ASN A 138 11.42 -14.17 -17.37
N GLU A 139 10.41 -14.93 -16.94
CA GLU A 139 9.08 -14.38 -16.67
C GLU A 139 9.11 -13.47 -15.45
N GLN A 140 9.85 -13.87 -14.41
CA GLN A 140 10.05 -13.06 -13.21
C GLN A 140 10.70 -11.70 -13.54
N ASP A 141 11.76 -11.70 -14.35
CA ASP A 141 12.43 -10.47 -14.79
C ASP A 141 11.49 -9.59 -15.65
N LEU A 142 10.79 -10.20 -16.60
CA LEU A 142 9.87 -9.51 -17.52
C LEU A 142 8.77 -8.73 -16.80
N ILE A 143 8.23 -9.29 -15.71
CA ILE A 143 7.15 -8.67 -14.93
C ILE A 143 7.66 -7.89 -13.72
N GLN A 144 8.99 -7.83 -13.52
CA GLN A 144 9.62 -7.27 -12.33
C GLN A 144 9.01 -7.89 -11.07
N PHE A 145 9.11 -9.22 -10.96
CA PHE A 145 8.47 -10.01 -9.92
C PHE A 145 8.99 -9.63 -8.54
N ASP A 146 8.11 -9.04 -7.76
CA ASP A 146 8.38 -8.66 -6.38
C ASP A 146 7.09 -8.62 -5.53
N PRO A 147 7.19 -8.44 -4.20
CA PRO A 147 6.02 -8.41 -3.34
C PRO A 147 4.98 -7.31 -3.65
N ILE A 148 5.42 -6.12 -4.09
CA ILE A 148 4.51 -5.02 -4.46
C ILE A 148 3.75 -5.40 -5.74
N MET A 149 4.46 -5.96 -6.73
CA MET A 149 3.86 -6.44 -7.98
C MET A 149 2.78 -7.51 -7.71
N VAL A 150 3.04 -8.48 -6.83
CA VAL A 150 2.05 -9.51 -6.46
C VAL A 150 0.84 -8.90 -5.76
N GLU A 151 1.01 -7.90 -4.89
CA GLU A 151 -0.10 -7.16 -4.27
C GLU A 151 -0.98 -6.48 -5.32
N HIS A 152 -0.37 -5.79 -6.30
CA HIS A 152 -1.10 -5.18 -7.40
C HIS A 152 -1.79 -6.21 -8.30
N THR A 153 -1.18 -7.37 -8.50
CA THR A 153 -1.79 -8.49 -9.24
C THR A 153 -3.06 -8.96 -8.53
N LEU A 154 -3.05 -9.10 -7.19
CA LEU A 154 -4.25 -9.45 -6.42
C LEU A 154 -5.33 -8.36 -6.50
N CYS A 155 -4.96 -7.08 -6.53
CA CYS A 155 -5.90 -5.99 -6.79
C CYS A 155 -6.58 -6.14 -8.16
N LYS A 156 -5.81 -6.42 -9.21
CA LYS A 156 -6.34 -6.61 -10.58
C LYS A 156 -7.17 -7.89 -10.71
N TYR A 157 -6.75 -8.97 -10.06
CA TYR A 157 -7.51 -10.23 -9.99
C TYR A 157 -8.90 -9.98 -9.41
N GLN A 158 -8.98 -9.24 -8.31
CA GLN A 158 -10.23 -8.85 -7.66
C GLN A 158 -11.14 -8.02 -8.58
N GLN A 159 -10.58 -7.21 -9.46
CA GLN A 159 -11.32 -6.45 -10.46
C GLN A 159 -11.83 -7.38 -11.58
N LEU A 160 -10.94 -8.18 -12.18
CA LEU A 160 -11.28 -9.12 -13.24
C LEU A 160 -12.42 -10.07 -12.83
N MET A 161 -12.34 -10.63 -11.62
CA MET A 161 -13.36 -11.54 -11.10
C MET A 161 -14.71 -10.85 -10.85
N ARG A 162 -14.73 -9.54 -10.58
CA ARG A 162 -15.98 -8.76 -10.53
C ARG A 162 -16.59 -8.60 -11.92
N GLU A 163 -15.76 -8.29 -12.91
CA GLU A 163 -16.18 -8.12 -14.30
C GLU A 163 -16.75 -9.43 -14.87
N LEU A 164 -16.06 -10.55 -14.67
CA LEU A 164 -16.51 -11.88 -15.11
C LEU A 164 -17.85 -12.30 -14.48
N LYS A 165 -18.08 -11.96 -13.21
CA LYS A 165 -19.37 -12.21 -12.55
C LYS A 165 -20.48 -11.31 -13.09
N GLY A 166 -20.15 -10.07 -13.45
CA GLY A 166 -21.08 -9.12 -14.05
C GLY A 166 -21.52 -9.55 -15.46
N THR A 167 -20.61 -10.11 -16.26
CA THR A 167 -20.91 -10.60 -17.62
C THR A 167 -21.71 -11.90 -17.62
N CYS A 168 -21.58 -12.74 -16.58
CA CYS A 168 -22.33 -13.99 -16.46
C CYS A 168 -23.82 -13.79 -16.10
N GLY A 169 -24.26 -12.57 -15.79
CA GLY A 169 -25.66 -12.20 -15.56
C GLY A 169 -26.38 -11.60 -16.78
N GLN A 170 -25.73 -11.53 -17.95
CA GLN A 170 -26.31 -10.99 -19.20
C GLN A 170 -26.20 -11.96 -20.38
N GLY A 171 -25.88 -13.23 -20.14
CA GLY A 171 -25.86 -14.27 -21.16
C GLY A 171 -27.02 -15.23 -20.99
N GLU A 172 -28.10 -15.00 -21.72
CA GLU A 172 -29.05 -16.05 -22.10
C GLU A 172 -28.27 -17.19 -22.79
N PHE A 173 -28.44 -18.40 -22.27
CA PHE A 173 -28.52 -19.62 -23.07
C PHE A 173 -29.75 -20.39 -22.58
#